data_AF-A0A928EX00-F1
#
_entry.id   AF-A0A928EX00-F1
#
_cell.length_a   1.000
_cell.length_b   1.000
_cell.length_c   1.000
_cell.angle_alpha   90.00
_cell.angle_beta   90.00
_cell.angle_gamma   90.00
#
_symmetry.space_group_name_H-M   'P 1'
#
loop_
_entity.id
_entity.type
_entity.pdbx_description
1 polymer ?
#
loop_
_entity_poly.entity_id
_entity_poly.type
_entity_poly.pdbx_seq_one_letter_code
_entity_poly.pdbx_strand_id
1 'polypeptide(L)'
;MKNESTALTEVQQPNKFQIILEKIGKRNIIIACAVLLIGVAVLMNFILFSGSGKDDGYDGYDQPSGSVSDDANKNDATDVSAYFSATQVSRQRARDEALEVLQAVVENVDATEAMKNEALAEIAVIADEIQKEANIESLITAKGFEACVAVINDDTASIVVKADDLQPAEIAQINAIVYEQAGILPSGVTIIRK
;
A
#
# COMPACT_ATOMS: atom_id res chain seq x y z
N MET A 1 32.76 28.41 63.28
CA MET A 1 32.47 29.65 62.53
C MET A 1 32.88 29.43 61.08
N LYS A 2 31.97 29.70 60.14
CA LYS A 2 32.07 29.61 58.65
C LYS A 2 32.11 28.16 58.12
N ASN A 3 31.06 27.56 57.54
CA ASN A 3 30.12 27.97 56.48
C ASN A 3 30.79 28.47 55.20
N GLU A 4 30.69 27.65 54.14
CA GLU A 4 30.44 27.95 52.71
C GLU A 4 30.91 26.73 51.88
N SER A 5 29.99 25.88 51.41
CA SER A 5 29.24 25.98 50.15
C SER A 5 29.99 25.39 48.94
N THR A 6 29.51 24.22 48.50
CA THR A 6 29.26 23.83 47.09
C THR A 6 30.41 23.87 46.06
N ALA A 7 30.88 22.68 45.67
CA ALA A 7 31.10 22.26 44.27
C ALA A 7 31.30 20.73 44.28
N LEU A 8 30.23 19.93 44.16
CA LEU A 8 29.79 19.31 42.91
C LEU A 8 30.93 19.03 41.91
N THR A 9 31.44 17.81 41.93
CA THR A 9 31.75 17.10 40.68
C THR A 9 30.98 15.79 40.71
N GLU A 10 29.67 15.95 40.59
CA GLU A 10 28.78 14.95 40.04
C GLU A 10 29.38 14.55 38.68
N VAL A 11 29.84 13.30 38.59
CA VAL A 11 30.15 12.70 37.31
C VAL A 11 28.82 12.58 36.58
N GLN A 12 28.46 13.64 35.86
CA GLN A 12 27.43 13.63 34.84
C GLN A 12 27.85 12.53 33.87
N GLN A 13 27.30 11.33 34.05
CA GLN A 13 27.39 10.30 33.04
C GLN A 13 26.88 10.94 31.75
N PRO A 14 27.67 10.94 30.66
CA PRO A 14 27.17 11.42 29.40
C PRO A 14 25.93 10.58 29.09
N ASN A 15 24.78 11.24 29.08
CA ASN A 15 23.51 10.61 28.78
C ASN A 15 23.68 9.82 27.50
N LYS A 16 23.46 8.50 27.57
CA LYS A 16 23.60 7.57 26.43
C LYS A 16 22.80 8.02 25.20
N PHE A 17 21.81 8.89 25.42
CA PHE A 17 21.03 9.59 24.40
C PHE A 17 21.84 10.52 23.48
N GLN A 18 22.89 11.20 23.97
CA GLN A 18 23.71 12.09 23.15
C GLN A 18 24.55 11.31 22.12
N ILE A 19 24.98 10.09 22.46
CA ILE A 19 25.76 9.23 21.55
C ILE A 19 24.86 8.57 20.49
N ILE A 20 23.60 8.28 20.84
CA ILE A 20 22.62 7.74 19.89
C ILE A 20 22.20 8.82 18.87
N LEU A 21 22.19 10.09 19.29
CA LEU A 21 21.71 11.20 18.46
C LEU A 21 22.68 11.62 17.35
N GLU A 22 23.98 11.34 17.46
CA GLU A 22 24.95 11.61 16.36
C GLU A 22 25.05 10.48 15.32
N LYS A 23 24.52 9.29 15.62
CA LYS A 23 24.71 8.10 14.76
C LYS A 23 23.52 7.73 13.89
N ILE A 24 22.38 8.39 14.09
CA ILE A 24 21.14 8.10 13.36
C ILE A 24 20.89 9.26 12.41
N GLY A 25 21.16 9.02 11.12
CA GLY A 25 20.97 10.01 10.06
C GLY A 25 19.55 10.57 10.05
N LYS A 26 19.41 11.84 9.66
CA LYS A 26 18.17 12.64 9.72
C LYS A 26 16.92 11.92 9.16
N ARG A 27 17.10 11.05 8.16
CA ARG A 27 16.04 10.22 7.55
C ARG A 27 15.46 9.18 8.50
N ASN A 28 16.27 8.58 9.36
CA ASN A 28 15.83 7.54 10.29
C ASN A 28 15.08 8.14 11.50
N ILE A 29 15.38 9.38 11.88
CA ILE A 29 14.63 10.12 12.90
C ILE A 29 13.23 10.48 12.37
N ILE A 30 13.14 10.90 11.11
CA ILE A 30 11.85 11.19 10.46
C ILE A 30 10.95 9.96 10.46
N ILE A 31 11.49 8.79 10.11
CA ILE A 31 10.74 7.52 10.12
C ILE A 31 10.28 7.16 11.53
N ALA A 32 11.15 7.30 12.54
CA ALA A 32 10.78 7.02 13.92
C ALA A 32 9.67 7.96 14.43
N CYS A 33 9.71 9.25 14.08
CA CYS A 33 8.66 10.20 14.40
C CYS A 33 7.34 9.89 13.66
N ALA A 34 7.39 9.54 12.38
CA ALA A 34 6.20 9.19 11.60
C ALA A 34 5.49 7.96 12.17
N VAL A 35 6.24 6.91 12.52
CA VAL A 35 5.70 5.68 13.13
C VAL A 35 5.06 5.97 14.50
N LEU A 36 5.66 6.85 15.29
CA LEU A 36 5.12 7.25 16.59
C LEU A 36 3.80 8.03 16.44
N LEU A 37 3.72 8.96 15.47
CA LEU A 37 2.50 9.73 15.19
C LEU A 37 1.35 8.84 14.71
N ILE A 38 1.62 7.85 13.85
CA ILE A 38 0.62 6.90 13.40
C ILE A 38 0.13 6.02 14.56
N GLY A 39 1.05 5.55 15.42
CA GLY A 39 0.68 4.79 16.62
C GLY A 39 -0.25 5.57 17.57
N VAL A 40 0.01 6.87 17.76
CA VAL A 40 -0.85 7.76 18.57
C VAL A 40 -2.21 7.98 17.90
N ALA A 41 -2.27 8.15 16.58
CA ALA A 41 -3.52 8.33 15.85
C ALA A 41 -4.42 7.08 15.90
N VAL A 42 -3.85 5.89 15.75
CA VAL A 42 -4.57 4.62 15.88
C VAL A 42 -5.08 4.42 17.31
N LEU A 43 -4.25 4.75 18.31
CA LEU A 43 -4.67 4.71 19.71
C LEU A 43 -5.81 5.69 19.99
N MET A 44 -5.74 6.92 19.48
CA MET A 44 -6.82 7.91 19.61
C MET A 44 -8.10 7.47 18.91
N ASN A 45 -8.02 6.91 17.70
CA ASN A 45 -9.19 6.43 16.97
C ASN A 45 -9.86 5.27 17.72
N PHE A 46 -9.09 4.34 18.26
CA PHE A 46 -9.63 3.23 19.04
C PHE A 46 -10.26 3.71 20.36
N ILE A 47 -9.66 4.70 21.04
CA ILE A 47 -10.20 5.25 22.29
C ILE A 47 -11.44 6.14 22.08
N LEU A 48 -11.51 6.90 20.99
CA LEU A 48 -12.63 7.79 20.69
C LEU A 48 -13.81 7.06 20.04
N PHE A 49 -13.55 6.01 19.25
CA PHE A 49 -14.59 5.27 18.52
C PHE A 49 -15.11 4.02 19.26
N SER A 50 -14.49 3.62 20.37
CA SER A 50 -14.95 2.47 21.19
C SER A 50 -16.12 2.80 22.14
N GLY A 51 -16.66 4.02 22.11
CA GLY A 51 -17.66 4.45 23.09
C GLY A 51 -18.68 5.44 22.57
N SER A 52 -19.56 5.02 21.66
CA SER A 52 -20.97 5.45 21.58
C SER A 52 -21.61 4.92 20.30
N GLY A 53 -22.55 3.99 20.43
CA GLY A 53 -23.49 3.72 19.36
C GLY A 53 -24.43 4.90 19.17
N LYS A 54 -24.60 5.33 17.91
CA LYS A 54 -25.81 6.01 17.44
C LYS A 54 -25.83 5.99 15.91
N ASP A 55 -26.93 5.46 15.40
CA ASP A 55 -27.42 5.64 14.04
C ASP A 55 -27.43 7.11 13.64
N ASP A 56 -26.91 7.40 12.45
CA ASP A 56 -27.43 8.45 11.58
C ASP A 56 -27.40 7.96 10.13
N GLY A 57 -28.60 7.65 9.65
CA GLY A 57 -28.86 7.10 8.32
C GLY A 57 -28.41 8.04 7.19
N TYR A 58 -27.78 7.42 6.19
CA TYR A 58 -27.71 7.93 4.84
C TYR A 58 -28.62 7.05 3.97
N ASP A 59 -29.83 7.56 3.69
CA ASP A 59 -30.83 6.92 2.84
C ASP A 59 -30.56 7.20 1.35
N GLY A 60 -30.66 6.14 0.56
CA GLY A 60 -31.23 6.20 -0.79
C GLY A 60 -30.26 6.15 -1.95
N TYR A 61 -30.06 4.94 -2.50
CA TYR A 61 -30.40 4.63 -3.90
C TYR A 61 -30.88 3.18 -4.03
N ASP A 62 -31.91 3.03 -4.87
CA ASP A 62 -32.85 1.94 -5.03
C ASP A 62 -32.30 0.51 -5.15
N GLN A 63 -32.97 -0.37 -4.42
CA GLN A 63 -33.02 -1.80 -4.63
C GLN A 63 -34.09 -2.16 -5.66
N PRO A 64 -33.79 -2.89 -6.75
CA PRO A 64 -34.80 -3.69 -7.40
C PRO A 64 -34.92 -5.02 -6.64
N SER A 65 -36.11 -5.18 -6.08
CA SER A 65 -36.69 -6.43 -5.59
C SER A 65 -36.43 -7.59 -6.56
N GLY A 66 -35.82 -8.66 -6.02
CA GLY A 66 -35.63 -9.94 -6.69
C GLY A 66 -35.60 -11.04 -5.63
N SER A 67 -36.79 -11.52 -5.31
CA SER A 67 -37.12 -12.72 -4.52
C SER A 67 -35.98 -13.73 -4.35
N VAL A 68 -35.57 -13.93 -3.10
CA VAL A 68 -34.84 -15.12 -2.64
C VAL A 68 -35.66 -16.37 -2.96
N SER A 69 -35.10 -17.23 -3.80
CA SER A 69 -35.39 -18.65 -3.84
C SER A 69 -34.07 -19.36 -3.64
N ASP A 70 -34.09 -20.31 -2.69
CA ASP A 70 -33.02 -21.26 -2.40
C ASP A 70 -32.41 -21.83 -3.68
N ASP A 71 -31.10 -21.63 -3.87
CA ASP A 71 -30.24 -22.64 -4.46
C ASP A 71 -28.83 -22.50 -3.86
N ALA A 72 -28.46 -23.49 -3.06
CA ALA A 72 -27.20 -23.56 -2.33
C ALA A 72 -26.06 -23.94 -3.29
N ASN A 73 -25.65 -23.03 -4.19
CA ASN A 73 -24.39 -23.16 -4.93
C ASN A 73 -23.93 -21.85 -5.61
N LYS A 74 -23.87 -20.72 -4.90
CA LYS A 74 -23.38 -19.45 -5.50
C LYS A 74 -22.75 -18.45 -4.52
N ASN A 75 -22.01 -18.95 -3.54
CA ASN A 75 -21.31 -18.06 -2.58
C ASN A 75 -19.84 -17.79 -2.95
N ASP A 76 -19.24 -18.57 -3.85
CA ASP A 76 -17.82 -18.42 -4.18
C ASP A 76 -17.58 -17.42 -5.33
N ALA A 77 -18.35 -17.53 -6.42
CA ALA A 77 -18.21 -16.62 -7.56
C ALA A 77 -18.55 -15.14 -7.23
N THR A 78 -19.49 -14.90 -6.32
CA THR A 78 -19.88 -13.56 -5.89
C THR A 78 -18.79 -12.92 -5.01
N ASP A 79 -18.19 -13.69 -4.09
CA ASP A 79 -17.10 -13.21 -3.22
C ASP A 79 -15.81 -12.95 -4.00
N VAL A 80 -15.45 -13.85 -4.93
CA VAL A 80 -14.27 -13.71 -5.78
C VAL A 80 -14.42 -12.52 -6.75
N SER A 81 -15.58 -12.37 -7.39
CA SER A 81 -15.83 -11.20 -8.27
C SER A 81 -15.87 -9.88 -7.51
N ALA A 82 -16.41 -9.88 -6.28
CA ALA A 82 -16.37 -8.73 -5.39
C ALA A 82 -14.94 -8.41 -4.94
N TYR A 83 -14.10 -9.42 -4.69
CA TYR A 83 -12.69 -9.22 -4.35
C TYR A 83 -11.91 -8.56 -5.48
N PHE A 84 -12.04 -9.06 -6.72
CA PHE A 84 -11.36 -8.45 -7.87
C PHE A 84 -11.86 -7.03 -8.13
N SER A 85 -13.17 -6.78 -8.02
CA SER A 85 -13.76 -5.44 -8.20
C SER A 85 -13.32 -4.47 -7.10
N ALA A 86 -13.37 -4.89 -5.84
CA ALA A 86 -12.95 -4.07 -4.70
C ALA A 86 -11.43 -3.80 -4.72
N THR A 87 -10.63 -4.78 -5.13
CA THR A 87 -9.18 -4.62 -5.31
C THR A 87 -8.87 -3.66 -6.44
N GLN A 88 -9.58 -3.75 -7.56
CA GLN A 88 -9.36 -2.82 -8.67
C GLN A 88 -9.71 -1.38 -8.28
N VAL A 89 -10.84 -1.18 -7.59
CA VAL A 89 -11.26 0.14 -7.09
C VAL A 89 -10.28 0.69 -6.05
N SER A 90 -9.84 -0.13 -5.09
CA SER A 90 -8.89 0.32 -4.06
C SER A 90 -7.54 0.70 -4.66
N ARG A 91 -7.07 -0.02 -5.68
CA ARG A 91 -5.84 0.30 -6.40
C ARG A 91 -5.97 1.57 -7.22
N GLN A 92 -7.10 1.75 -7.92
CA GLN A 92 -7.34 2.99 -8.67
C GLN A 92 -7.33 4.19 -7.72
N ARG A 93 -8.03 4.08 -6.59
CA ARG A 93 -8.04 5.12 -5.57
C ARG A 93 -6.64 5.43 -5.02
N ALA A 94 -5.84 4.41 -4.70
CA ALA A 94 -4.48 4.62 -4.20
C ALA A 94 -3.58 5.33 -5.23
N ARG A 95 -3.74 5.01 -6.52
CA ARG A 95 -3.03 5.70 -7.62
C ARG A 95 -3.49 7.14 -7.78
N ASP A 96 -4.79 7.38 -7.70
CA ASP A 96 -5.37 8.72 -7.79
C ASP A 96 -4.89 9.60 -6.62
N GLU A 97 -4.87 9.06 -5.40
CA GLU A 97 -4.32 9.72 -4.21
C GLU A 97 -2.81 10.00 -4.36
N ALA A 98 -2.03 9.06 -4.89
CA ALA A 98 -0.61 9.27 -5.16
C ALA A 98 -0.37 10.36 -6.21
N LEU A 99 -1.16 10.37 -7.29
CA LEU A 99 -1.12 11.41 -8.32
C LEU A 99 -1.49 12.77 -7.76
N GLU A 100 -2.51 12.87 -6.91
CA GLU A 100 -2.92 14.11 -6.25
C GLU A 100 -1.78 14.69 -5.40
N VAL A 101 -1.10 13.84 -4.61
CA VAL A 101 0.05 14.27 -3.80
C VAL A 101 1.20 14.76 -4.67
N LEU A 102 1.54 14.02 -5.72
CA LEU A 102 2.63 14.39 -6.63
C LEU A 102 2.30 15.66 -7.42
N GLN A 103 1.05 15.84 -7.85
CA GLN A 103 0.57 17.06 -8.49
C GLN A 103 0.64 18.25 -7.53
N ALA A 104 0.22 18.07 -6.27
CA ALA A 104 0.33 19.11 -5.26
C ALA A 104 1.78 19.56 -5.05
N VAL A 105 2.76 18.65 -5.12
CA VAL A 105 4.20 18.99 -5.06
C VAL A 105 4.64 19.78 -6.31
N VAL A 106 4.19 19.39 -7.50
CA VAL A 106 4.51 20.09 -8.75
C VAL A 106 3.93 21.51 -8.77
N GLU A 107 2.69 21.68 -8.30
CA GLU A 107 1.98 22.96 -8.24
C GLU A 107 2.46 23.86 -7.11
N ASN A 108 3.09 23.29 -6.08
CA ASN A 108 3.59 24.06 -4.95
C ASN A 108 4.64 25.10 -5.41
N VAL A 109 4.34 26.37 -5.16
CA VAL A 109 5.21 27.50 -5.55
C VAL A 109 6.48 27.59 -4.72
N ASP A 110 6.49 27.01 -3.51
CA ASP A 110 7.63 26.96 -2.61
C ASP A 110 8.49 25.70 -2.83
N ALA A 111 8.01 24.73 -3.63
CA ALA A 111 8.78 23.54 -3.97
C ALA A 111 9.91 23.89 -4.96
N THR A 112 11.11 23.38 -4.67
CA THR A 112 12.27 23.56 -5.55
C THR A 112 12.07 22.86 -6.89
N GLU A 113 12.70 23.35 -7.97
CA GLU A 113 12.62 22.67 -9.27
C GLU A 113 13.10 21.21 -9.20
N ALA A 114 14.05 20.90 -8.33
CA ALA A 114 14.50 19.52 -8.10
C ALA A 114 13.37 18.63 -7.57
N MET A 115 12.59 19.11 -6.58
CA MET A 115 11.44 18.37 -6.04
C MET A 115 10.31 18.22 -7.06
N LYS A 116 10.08 19.24 -7.90
CA LYS A 116 9.10 19.15 -8.98
C LYS A 116 9.50 18.11 -10.02
N ASN A 117 10.78 18.11 -10.40
CA ASN A 117 11.31 17.12 -11.35
C ASN A 117 11.31 15.70 -10.76
N GLU A 118 11.59 15.54 -9.47
CA GLU A 118 11.49 14.26 -8.77
C GLU A 118 10.04 13.75 -8.76
N ALA A 119 9.07 14.60 -8.41
CA ALA A 119 7.66 14.25 -8.45
C ALA A 119 7.19 13.87 -9.87
N LEU A 120 7.63 14.59 -10.90
CA LEU A 120 7.34 14.26 -12.30
C LEU A 120 7.98 12.93 -12.72
N ALA A 121 9.20 12.63 -12.26
CA ALA A 121 9.84 11.35 -12.50
C ALA A 121 9.08 10.21 -11.81
N GLU A 122 8.62 10.43 -10.58
CA GLU A 122 7.83 9.44 -9.83
C GLU A 122 6.47 9.18 -10.50
N ILE A 123 5.78 10.21 -11.00
CA ILE A 123 4.57 10.06 -11.83
C ILE A 123 4.86 9.18 -13.06
N ALA A 124 5.99 9.41 -13.74
CA ALA A 124 6.37 8.63 -14.91
C ALA A 124 6.65 7.16 -14.57
N VAL A 125 7.28 6.89 -13.41
CA VAL A 125 7.49 5.52 -12.91
C VAL A 125 6.16 4.84 -12.63
N ILE A 126 5.25 5.50 -11.90
CA ILE A 126 3.91 4.96 -11.60
C ILE A 126 3.17 4.63 -12.90
N ALA A 127 3.21 5.53 -13.90
CA ALA A 127 2.57 5.30 -15.19
C ALA A 127 3.16 4.08 -15.94
N ASP A 128 4.48 3.91 -15.92
CA ASP A 128 5.17 2.77 -16.53
C ASP A 128 4.82 1.45 -15.82
N GLU A 129 4.77 1.45 -14.48
CA GLU A 129 4.32 0.30 -13.69
C GLU A 129 2.88 -0.09 -14.00
N ILE A 130 1.96 0.88 -14.06
CA ILE A 130 0.55 0.64 -14.44
C ILE A 130 0.47 0.01 -15.83
N GLN A 131 1.25 0.50 -16.79
CA GLN A 131 1.26 -0.05 -18.14
C GLN A 131 1.77 -1.49 -18.16
N LYS A 132 2.85 -1.78 -17.41
CA LYS A 132 3.40 -3.14 -17.27
C LYS A 132 2.39 -4.09 -16.63
N GLU A 133 1.73 -3.67 -15.55
CA GLU A 133 0.69 -4.46 -14.89
C GLU A 133 -0.47 -4.79 -15.84
N ALA A 134 -0.99 -3.77 -16.54
CA ALA A 134 -2.07 -3.96 -17.51
C ALA A 134 -1.67 -4.91 -18.65
N ASN A 135 -0.43 -4.80 -19.15
CA ASN A 135 0.09 -5.71 -20.16
C ASN A 135 0.18 -7.15 -19.63
N ILE A 136 0.65 -7.34 -18.40
CA ILE A 136 0.73 -8.65 -17.75
C ILE A 136 -0.67 -9.26 -17.59
N GLU A 137 -1.63 -8.51 -17.05
CA GLU A 137 -3.02 -8.97 -16.90
C GLU A 137 -3.64 -9.35 -18.25
N SER A 138 -3.43 -8.54 -19.28
CA SER A 138 -3.93 -8.81 -20.63
C SER A 138 -3.29 -10.07 -21.23
N LEU A 139 -1.97 -10.26 -21.07
CA LEU A 139 -1.29 -11.45 -21.56
C LEU A 139 -1.72 -12.71 -20.80
N ILE A 140 -1.91 -12.63 -19.49
CA ILE A 140 -2.39 -13.76 -18.68
C ILE A 140 -3.81 -14.13 -19.10
N THR A 141 -4.75 -13.19 -19.13
CA THR A 141 -6.13 -13.48 -19.58
C THR A 141 -6.16 -14.03 -21.02
N ALA A 142 -5.29 -13.57 -21.91
CA ALA A 142 -5.14 -14.12 -23.26
C ALA A 142 -4.63 -15.57 -23.32
N LYS A 143 -3.96 -16.07 -22.27
CA LYS A 143 -3.55 -17.48 -22.15
C LYS A 143 -4.69 -18.41 -21.72
N GLY A 144 -5.83 -17.87 -21.30
CA GLY A 144 -7.02 -18.64 -20.95
C GLY A 144 -7.41 -18.57 -19.47
N PHE A 145 -6.77 -17.73 -18.66
CA PHE A 145 -7.20 -17.48 -17.29
C PHE A 145 -8.42 -16.55 -17.25
N GLU A 146 -9.40 -16.84 -16.38
CA GLU A 146 -10.69 -16.14 -16.34
C GLU A 146 -10.56 -14.68 -15.88
N ALA A 147 -9.78 -14.44 -14.81
CA ALA A 147 -9.48 -13.12 -14.29
C ALA A 147 -8.09 -13.12 -13.66
N CYS A 148 -7.36 -12.01 -13.81
CA CYS A 148 -6.05 -11.82 -13.23
C CYS A 148 -5.89 -10.37 -12.77
N VAL A 149 -5.23 -10.17 -11.64
CA VAL A 149 -4.77 -8.86 -11.17
C VAL A 149 -3.27 -8.94 -10.91
N ALA A 150 -2.51 -8.07 -11.55
CA ALA A 150 -1.07 -7.96 -11.38
C ALA A 150 -0.73 -6.69 -10.60
N VAL A 151 0.09 -6.83 -9.57
CA VAL A 151 0.62 -5.74 -8.77
C VAL A 151 2.13 -5.78 -8.84
N ILE A 152 2.74 -4.74 -9.39
CA ILE A 152 4.18 -4.54 -9.38
C ILE A 152 4.48 -3.53 -8.27
N ASN A 153 5.53 -3.81 -7.50
CA ASN A 153 6.13 -2.85 -6.58
C ASN A 153 7.64 -2.93 -6.80
N ASP A 154 8.21 -1.97 -7.53
CA ASP A 154 9.64 -1.89 -7.86
C ASP A 154 10.19 -3.24 -8.39
N ASP A 155 10.88 -3.99 -7.52
CA ASP A 155 11.57 -5.25 -7.83
C ASP A 155 10.72 -6.52 -7.57
N THR A 156 9.48 -6.36 -7.12
CA THR A 156 8.59 -7.48 -6.74
C THR A 156 7.26 -7.42 -7.48
N ALA A 157 6.68 -8.59 -7.76
CA ALA A 157 5.36 -8.69 -8.38
C ALA A 157 4.46 -9.63 -7.60
N SER A 158 3.21 -9.26 -7.41
CA SER A 158 2.14 -10.09 -6.85
C SER A 158 1.07 -10.28 -7.91
N ILE A 159 0.88 -11.53 -8.33
CA ILE A 159 -0.11 -11.90 -9.34
C ILE A 159 -1.22 -12.69 -8.66
N VAL A 160 -2.45 -12.20 -8.74
CA VAL A 160 -3.63 -12.90 -8.25
C VAL A 160 -4.41 -13.41 -9.45
N VAL A 161 -4.56 -14.73 -9.58
CA VAL A 161 -5.25 -15.36 -10.70
C VAL A 161 -6.48 -16.11 -10.19
N LYS A 162 -7.61 -15.92 -10.87
CA LYS A 162 -8.81 -16.72 -10.66
C LYS A 162 -8.63 -18.08 -11.33
N ALA A 163 -8.41 -19.11 -10.51
CA ALA A 163 -8.21 -20.49 -10.98
C ALA A 163 -8.38 -21.48 -9.82
N ASP A 164 -9.13 -22.56 -10.06
CA ASP A 164 -9.33 -23.64 -9.09
C ASP A 164 -8.01 -24.32 -8.71
N ASP A 165 -7.18 -24.59 -9.73
CA ASP A 165 -5.84 -25.14 -9.57
C ASP A 165 -4.87 -24.52 -10.56
N LEU A 166 -3.62 -24.37 -10.14
CA LEU A 166 -2.53 -23.89 -11.00
C LEU A 166 -1.50 -25.00 -11.16
N GLN A 167 -1.39 -25.50 -12.38
CA GLN A 167 -0.36 -26.46 -12.74
C GLN A 167 1.02 -25.80 -12.74
N PRO A 168 2.10 -26.54 -12.46
CA PRO A 168 3.46 -26.01 -12.52
C PRO A 168 3.80 -25.36 -13.88
N ALA A 169 3.21 -25.87 -14.97
CA ALA A 169 3.36 -25.30 -16.31
C ALA A 169 2.69 -23.92 -16.44
N GLU A 170 1.56 -23.69 -15.78
CA GLU A 170 0.82 -22.42 -15.77
C GLU A 170 1.55 -21.36 -14.93
N ILE A 171 2.06 -21.76 -13.77
CA ILE A 171 2.92 -20.93 -12.91
C ILE A 171 4.17 -20.48 -13.68
N ALA A 172 4.81 -21.41 -14.41
CA ALA A 172 5.96 -21.09 -15.24
C ALA A 172 5.62 -20.10 -16.37
N GLN A 173 4.44 -20.23 -16.99
CA GLN A 173 3.97 -19.29 -18.02
C GLN A 173 3.73 -17.90 -17.45
N ILE A 174 3.07 -17.79 -16.29
CA ILE A 174 2.84 -16.49 -15.62
C ILE A 174 4.18 -15.83 -15.30
N ASN A 175 5.13 -16.58 -14.72
CA ASN A 175 6.47 -16.06 -14.42
C ASN A 175 7.22 -15.61 -15.67
N ALA A 176 7.10 -16.33 -16.79
CA ALA A 176 7.71 -15.92 -18.04
C ALA A 176 7.14 -14.60 -18.56
N ILE A 177 5.82 -14.41 -18.48
CA ILE A 177 5.15 -13.16 -18.87
C ILE A 177 5.62 -11.99 -17.99
N VAL A 178 5.67 -12.19 -16.67
CA VAL A 178 6.12 -11.16 -15.72
C VAL A 178 7.58 -10.78 -15.99
N TYR A 179 8.44 -11.76 -16.26
CA TYR A 179 9.83 -11.50 -16.60
C TYR A 179 9.97 -10.75 -17.94
N GLU A 180 9.20 -11.11 -18.96
CA GLU A 180 9.25 -10.47 -20.27
C GLU A 180 8.74 -9.01 -20.23
N GLN A 181 7.70 -8.73 -19.45
CA GLN A 181 7.09 -7.40 -19.39
C GLN A 181 7.76 -6.45 -18.39
N ALA A 182 8.17 -6.97 -17.23
CA ALA A 182 8.67 -6.15 -16.12
C ALA A 182 10.15 -6.40 -15.78
N GLY A 183 10.78 -7.44 -16.34
CA GLY A 183 12.16 -7.81 -16.01
C GLY A 183 12.32 -8.43 -14.61
N ILE A 184 11.21 -8.70 -13.92
CA ILE A 184 11.20 -9.21 -12.54
C ILE A 184 11.49 -10.71 -12.56
N LEU A 185 12.49 -11.13 -11.78
CA LEU A 185 12.87 -12.53 -11.67
C LEU A 185 11.79 -13.34 -10.94
N PRO A 186 11.62 -14.63 -11.26
CA PRO A 186 10.63 -15.49 -10.59
C PRO A 186 10.76 -15.54 -9.06
N SER A 187 11.93 -15.26 -8.49
CA SER A 187 12.15 -15.18 -7.04
C SER A 187 11.44 -14.00 -6.37
N GLY A 188 11.14 -12.94 -7.12
CA GLY A 188 10.39 -11.76 -6.67
C GLY A 188 8.91 -11.80 -7.02
N VAL A 189 8.43 -12.89 -7.66
CA VAL A 189 7.05 -13.05 -8.07
C VAL A 189 6.30 -13.93 -7.08
N THR A 190 5.20 -13.41 -6.53
CA THR A 190 4.27 -14.16 -5.69
C THR A 190 2.99 -14.40 -6.48
N ILE A 191 2.61 -15.67 -6.68
CA ILE A 191 1.38 -16.05 -7.39
C ILE A 191 0.38 -16.57 -6.37
N ILE A 192 -0.79 -15.95 -6.32
CA ILE A 192 -1.89 -16.28 -5.42
C ILE A 192 -3.06 -16.75 -6.29
N ARG A 193 -3.62 -17.90 -5.93
CA ARG A 193 -4.86 -18.40 -6.54
C ARG A 193 -6.07 -17.99 -5.71
N LYS A 194 -7.15 -17.65 -6.40
CA LYS A 194 -8.44 -17.29 -5.81
C LYS A 194 -9.59 -17.97 -6.51
#